data_AF-A0A1I0ITK8-F1
#
_entry.id   AF-A0A1I0ITK8-F1
#
_cell.length_a   1.000
_cell.length_b   1.000
_cell.length_c   1.000
_cell.angle_alpha   90.00
_cell.angle_beta   90.00
_cell.angle_gamma   90.00
#
_symmetry.space_group_name_H-M   'P 1'
#
loop_
_entity.id
_entity.type
_entity.pdbx_description
1 polymer ?
#
loop_
_entity_poly.entity_id
_entity_poly.type
_entity_poly.pdbx_seq_one_letter_code
_entity_poly.pdbx_strand_id
1 'polypeptide(L)'
;MEALESEALKKFEKKIDRQKGKDTAEMSFKEIQVLLDKFPDAIVYLYKLVNTQNWNASKQDCEMLCDYLLVKENPLIPVKFTNLTYAGICKKNKFGWIEKDYRRNSRDGYPGKMKKIKDRNYFDSYPLDTINEKHLAMRVFTQCRKTDVLKMIPGLGYILDYEMPIGGRNKQLYKIQSGEKYDSTDLNYRSGVHIHIKDSDKLYVTGNCDLVAFDDNQFIVLELKDTDSSEPIIRAILEAYTYKQLLNTSQAAKWLRKHYMEILGNDTEYSWRAAPLLYIKGDQHKEYADAKKNSALKKLTEELDVKPIWYDIDADANEIVIRTDEF
;
A
#
# COMPACT_ATOMS: atom_id res chain seq x y z
N MET A 1 -21.96 -2.89 25.97
CA MET A 1 -20.97 -2.17 25.16
C MET A 1 -19.55 -2.51 25.58
N GLU A 2 -19.19 -2.44 26.87
CA GLU A 2 -17.85 -2.78 27.37
C GLU A 2 -17.34 -4.18 27.00
N ALA A 3 -18.21 -5.20 26.99
CA ALA A 3 -17.83 -6.55 26.57
C ALA A 3 -17.45 -6.64 25.08
N LEU A 4 -18.24 -5.99 24.21
CA LEU A 4 -17.99 -5.93 22.77
C LEU A 4 -16.70 -5.15 22.45
N GLU A 5 -16.47 -4.07 23.18
CA GLU A 5 -15.24 -3.27 23.08
C GLU A 5 -14.00 -4.06 23.51
N SER A 6 -14.08 -4.77 24.65
CA SER A 6 -13.00 -5.64 25.12
C SER A 6 -12.70 -6.76 24.12
N GLU A 7 -13.73 -7.33 23.49
CA GLU A 7 -13.57 -8.36 22.47
C GLU A 7 -12.95 -7.81 21.19
N ALA A 8 -13.44 -6.68 20.70
CA ALA A 8 -12.91 -6.03 19.49
C ALA A 8 -11.43 -5.65 19.66
N LEU A 9 -11.05 -5.11 20.81
CA LEU A 9 -9.66 -4.75 21.11
C LEU A 9 -8.76 -5.99 21.18
N LYS A 10 -9.22 -7.06 21.83
CA LYS A 10 -8.49 -8.34 21.87
C LYS A 10 -8.29 -8.94 20.48
N LYS A 11 -9.29 -8.86 19.60
CA LYS A 11 -9.17 -9.33 18.20
C LYS A 11 -8.17 -8.47 17.42
N PHE A 12 -8.23 -7.15 17.58
CA PHE A 12 -7.29 -6.23 16.94
C PHE A 12 -5.83 -6.43 17.36
N GLU A 13 -5.57 -6.49 18.66
CA GLU A 13 -4.23 -6.72 19.22
C GLU A 13 -3.61 -8.05 18.75
N LYS A 14 -4.44 -9.11 18.67
CA LYS A 14 -4.02 -10.41 18.13
C LYS A 14 -3.65 -10.34 16.65
N LYS A 15 -4.41 -9.63 15.81
CA LYS A 15 -4.15 -9.51 14.36
C LYS A 15 -2.86 -8.74 14.05
N ILE A 16 -2.53 -7.76 14.89
CA ILE A 16 -1.32 -6.98 14.77
C ILE A 16 -0.07 -7.81 15.15
N ASP A 17 -0.21 -8.78 16.06
CA ASP A 17 0.88 -9.64 16.52
C ASP A 17 1.17 -10.83 15.58
N ARG A 18 2.03 -10.62 14.57
CA ARG A 18 2.45 -11.67 13.61
C ARG A 18 3.12 -12.91 14.24
N GLN A 19 3.48 -12.92 15.53
CA GLN A 19 4.15 -14.07 16.14
C GLN A 19 3.19 -15.23 16.49
N LYS A 20 1.88 -15.00 16.50
CA LYS A 20 0.87 -16.06 16.69
C LYS A 20 0.15 -16.28 15.35
N GLY A 21 0.38 -17.44 14.75
CA GLY A 21 0.03 -17.74 13.36
C GLY A 21 -1.45 -17.61 13.01
N LYS A 22 -1.72 -17.54 11.69
CA LYS A 22 -3.01 -17.68 10.99
C LYS A 22 -4.26 -17.60 11.88
N ASP A 23 -4.48 -16.45 12.52
CA ASP A 23 -5.74 -16.24 13.24
C ASP A 23 -6.77 -15.75 12.21
N THR A 24 -7.78 -16.59 11.98
CA THR A 24 -8.85 -16.37 11.00
C THR A 24 -10.06 -15.66 11.61
N ALA A 25 -9.93 -15.12 12.84
CA ALA A 25 -11.02 -14.45 13.52
C ALA A 25 -11.49 -13.20 12.74
N GLU A 26 -12.61 -13.37 12.05
CA GLU A 26 -13.34 -12.30 11.36
C GLU A 26 -13.83 -11.27 12.38
N MET A 27 -13.80 -10.00 11.98
CA MET A 27 -14.40 -8.92 12.74
C MET A 27 -15.68 -8.50 12.03
N SER A 28 -16.76 -8.46 12.78
CA SER A 28 -18.02 -7.88 12.31
C SER A 28 -17.89 -6.38 12.10
N PHE A 29 -18.74 -5.81 11.23
CA PHE A 29 -18.82 -4.36 11.06
C PHE A 29 -19.01 -3.64 12.41
N LYS A 30 -19.81 -4.19 13.33
CA LYS A 30 -20.04 -3.57 14.64
C LYS A 30 -18.78 -3.50 15.50
N GLU A 31 -17.91 -4.50 15.44
CA GLU A 31 -16.62 -4.48 16.15
C GLU A 31 -15.66 -3.49 15.51
N ILE A 32 -15.63 -3.39 14.18
CA ILE A 32 -14.86 -2.37 13.45
C ILE A 32 -15.34 -0.97 13.85
N GLN A 33 -16.65 -0.75 13.88
CA GLN A 33 -17.26 0.51 14.30
C GLN A 33 -16.83 0.90 15.72
N VAL A 34 -16.93 -0.03 16.68
CA VAL A 34 -16.54 0.24 18.08
C VAL A 34 -15.06 0.60 18.19
N LEU A 35 -14.20 -0.03 17.40
CA LEU A 35 -12.78 0.33 17.36
C LEU A 35 -12.54 1.71 16.77
N LEU A 36 -13.17 2.05 15.66
CA LEU A 36 -13.00 3.35 15.01
C LEU A 36 -13.59 4.49 15.84
N ASP A 37 -14.69 4.25 16.55
CA ASP A 37 -15.29 5.22 17.49
C ASP A 37 -14.34 5.51 18.66
N LYS A 38 -13.63 4.49 19.16
CA LYS A 38 -12.69 4.63 20.28
C LYS A 38 -11.31 5.12 19.87
N PHE A 39 -10.84 4.71 18.70
CA PHE A 39 -9.52 5.03 18.14
C PHE A 39 -9.67 5.51 16.69
N PRO A 40 -10.05 6.78 16.48
CA PRO A 40 -10.24 7.31 15.12
C PRO A 40 -9.01 7.14 14.22
N ASP A 41 -7.80 7.27 14.79
CA ASP A 41 -6.52 7.10 14.08
C ASP A 41 -6.30 5.65 13.59
N ALA A 42 -7.06 4.67 14.09
CA ALA A 42 -7.00 3.29 13.62
C ALA A 42 -7.52 3.14 12.18
N ILE A 43 -8.17 4.17 11.61
CA ILE A 43 -8.50 4.24 10.18
C ILE A 43 -7.28 3.96 9.28
N VAL A 44 -6.09 4.41 9.69
CA VAL A 44 -4.88 4.18 8.89
C VAL A 44 -4.52 2.69 8.86
N TYR A 45 -5.02 1.90 9.80
CA TYR A 45 -4.93 0.45 9.81
C TYR A 45 -6.25 -0.23 9.45
N LEU A 46 -7.24 0.50 8.94
CA LEU A 46 -8.54 -0.04 8.58
C LEU A 46 -8.39 -1.14 7.55
N TYR A 47 -7.47 -0.99 6.58
CA TYR A 47 -7.16 -2.08 5.68
C TYR A 47 -6.71 -3.33 6.45
N LYS A 48 -5.87 -3.25 7.50
CA LYS A 48 -5.50 -4.42 8.32
C LYS A 48 -6.67 -5.00 9.13
N LEU A 49 -7.61 -4.15 9.53
CA LEU A 49 -8.84 -4.59 10.19
C LEU A 49 -9.70 -5.41 9.22
N VAL A 50 -9.78 -5.00 7.95
CA VAL A 50 -10.53 -5.67 6.89
C VAL A 50 -9.72 -6.71 6.06
N ASN A 51 -8.39 -6.72 6.18
CA ASN A 51 -7.43 -7.60 5.48
C ASN A 51 -7.29 -8.92 6.24
N THR A 52 -8.43 -9.54 6.54
CA THR A 52 -8.46 -10.96 6.75
C THR A 52 -8.67 -11.63 5.41
N GLN A 53 -7.90 -12.69 5.13
CA GLN A 53 -8.10 -13.58 3.99
C GLN A 53 -9.53 -14.17 3.91
N ASN A 54 -10.38 -13.89 4.91
CA ASN A 54 -11.78 -14.30 5.02
C ASN A 54 -12.71 -13.14 5.40
N TRP A 55 -12.44 -11.86 5.08
CA TRP A 55 -13.49 -10.84 5.27
C TRP A 55 -14.60 -11.09 4.25
N ASN A 56 -15.52 -11.99 4.59
CA ASN A 56 -16.71 -12.31 3.84
C ASN A 56 -17.82 -11.32 4.22
N ALA A 57 -17.50 -10.02 4.14
CA ALA A 57 -18.49 -8.98 4.37
C ALA A 57 -19.59 -9.16 3.34
N SER A 58 -20.84 -9.14 3.81
CA SER A 58 -21.96 -9.02 2.91
C SER A 58 -21.88 -7.68 2.17
N LYS A 59 -22.56 -7.56 1.02
CA LYS A 59 -22.73 -6.27 0.34
C LYS A 59 -23.28 -5.19 1.29
N GLN A 60 -24.17 -5.59 2.20
CA GLN A 60 -24.72 -4.72 3.23
C GLN A 60 -23.66 -4.24 4.24
N ASP A 61 -22.74 -5.10 4.68
CA ASP A 61 -21.63 -4.69 5.57
C ASP A 61 -20.69 -3.68 4.89
N CYS A 62 -20.43 -3.87 3.59
CA CYS A 62 -19.61 -2.95 2.80
C CYS A 62 -20.29 -1.57 2.66
N GLU A 63 -21.60 -1.56 2.38
CA GLU A 63 -22.39 -0.33 2.31
C GLU A 63 -22.43 0.39 3.67
N MET A 64 -22.68 -0.34 4.76
CA MET A 64 -22.67 0.21 6.13
C MET A 64 -21.30 0.77 6.52
N LEU A 65 -20.21 0.12 6.10
CA LEU A 65 -18.86 0.64 6.32
C LEU A 65 -18.64 1.94 5.55
N CYS A 66 -19.03 2.00 4.27
CA CYS A 66 -18.89 3.22 3.48
C CYS A 66 -19.68 4.38 4.10
N ASP A 67 -20.95 4.15 4.47
CA ASP A 67 -21.78 5.16 5.12
C ASP A 67 -21.19 5.64 6.44
N TYR A 68 -20.69 4.70 7.27
CA TYR A 68 -20.05 5.03 8.53
C TYR A 68 -18.82 5.93 8.34
N LEU A 69 -17.98 5.62 7.34
CA LEU A 69 -16.78 6.39 7.04
C LEU A 69 -17.09 7.78 6.48
N LEU A 70 -18.18 7.93 5.71
CA LEU A 70 -18.62 9.20 5.15
C LEU A 70 -19.25 10.14 6.19
N VAL A 71 -19.98 9.59 7.18
CA VAL A 71 -20.69 10.39 8.19
C VAL A 71 -19.77 10.88 9.30
N LYS A 72 -18.67 10.17 9.57
CA LYS A 72 -17.74 10.56 10.61
C LYS A 72 -16.80 11.65 10.10
N GLU A 73 -16.79 12.80 10.77
CA GLU A 73 -15.94 13.96 10.41
C GLU A 73 -14.42 13.70 10.57
N ASN A 74 -14.02 12.62 11.25
CA ASN A 74 -12.68 12.47 11.83
C ASN A 74 -11.78 11.34 11.29
N PRO A 75 -12.28 10.21 10.73
CA PRO A 75 -11.41 9.09 10.39
C PRO A 75 -10.77 9.29 9.00
N LEU A 76 -11.17 10.29 8.23
CA LEU A 76 -10.50 10.65 6.96
C LEU A 76 -9.48 11.77 7.10
N ILE A 77 -9.27 12.30 8.31
CA ILE A 77 -8.21 13.29 8.54
C ILE A 77 -6.87 12.62 8.23
N PRO A 78 -6.05 13.21 7.33
CA PRO A 78 -4.70 12.71 7.08
C PRO A 78 -3.96 12.67 8.41
N VAL A 79 -3.74 11.49 8.95
CA VAL A 79 -2.92 11.38 10.14
C VAL A 79 -1.54 11.83 9.70
N LYS A 80 -1.04 12.92 10.29
CA LYS A 80 0.28 13.48 10.00
C LYS A 80 1.37 12.53 10.51
N PHE A 81 1.49 11.36 9.91
CA PHE A 81 2.58 10.40 10.13
C PHE A 81 3.86 10.81 9.38
N THR A 82 3.97 12.08 8.98
CA THR A 82 5.02 12.62 8.11
C THR A 82 6.44 12.45 8.67
N ASN A 83 6.58 12.15 9.96
CA ASN A 83 7.88 11.98 10.62
C ASN A 83 8.11 10.57 11.19
N LEU A 84 7.13 9.66 11.10
CA LEU A 84 7.17 8.33 11.74
C LEU A 84 7.26 7.18 10.74
N THR A 85 6.91 7.38 9.48
CA THR A 85 6.92 6.34 8.47
C THR A 85 8.10 6.47 7.52
N TYR A 86 8.71 5.34 7.25
CA TYR A 86 10.10 5.21 6.86
C TYR A 86 10.37 5.56 5.40
N ALA A 87 11.54 6.16 5.13
CA ALA A 87 12.29 5.90 3.92
C ALA A 87 13.79 6.14 4.16
N GLY A 88 14.48 5.12 4.69
CA GLY A 88 15.93 5.13 4.84
C GLY A 88 16.42 4.16 5.90
N ILE A 89 17.17 3.13 5.52
CA ILE A 89 17.87 2.30 6.52
C ILE A 89 19.00 3.13 7.11
N CYS A 90 18.71 3.93 8.13
CA CYS A 90 19.76 4.62 8.88
C CYS A 90 20.68 3.57 9.51
N LYS A 91 21.93 3.51 9.03
CA LYS A 91 22.97 2.65 9.60
C LYS A 91 23.86 3.51 10.48
N LYS A 92 23.92 3.21 11.78
CA LYS A 92 24.89 3.81 12.69
C LYS A 92 26.30 3.36 12.30
N ASN A 93 27.22 4.30 12.14
CA ASN A 93 28.65 4.06 12.02
C ASN A 93 29.40 4.92 13.06
N LYS A 94 30.73 4.87 13.04
CA LYS A 94 31.59 5.64 13.96
C LYS A 94 31.48 7.18 13.82
N PHE A 95 30.78 7.66 12.80
CA PHE A 95 30.60 9.08 12.48
C PHE A 95 29.14 9.54 12.60
N GLY A 96 28.23 8.69 13.10
CA GLY A 96 26.81 8.99 13.24
C GLY A 96 25.92 8.10 12.38
N TRP A 97 24.74 8.60 12.04
CA TRP A 97 23.75 7.86 11.25
C TRP A 97 23.91 8.16 9.76
N ILE A 98 24.03 7.11 8.94
CA ILE A 98 24.03 7.23 7.48
C ILE A 98 22.72 6.71 6.92
N GLU A 99 22.01 7.56 6.17
CA GLU A 99 20.84 7.18 5.38
C GLU A 99 21.26 6.18 4.28
N LYS A 100 20.71 4.96 4.32
CA LYS A 100 20.96 3.95 3.28
C LYS A 100 19.77 3.85 2.34
N ASP A 101 20.11 3.81 1.05
CA ASP A 101 19.21 3.44 -0.05
C ASP A 101 18.59 2.03 0.20
N TYR A 102 17.31 1.99 0.58
CA TYR A 102 16.31 0.91 0.44
C TYR A 102 16.33 0.30 -0.95
N ARG A 103 16.50 1.10 -2.02
CA ARG A 103 16.55 0.56 -3.37
C ARG A 103 17.97 0.09 -3.64
N ARG A 104 18.11 -1.20 -3.94
CA ARG A 104 19.32 -1.72 -4.57
C ARG A 104 19.18 -1.43 -6.06
N ASN A 105 20.17 -0.81 -6.68
CA ASN A 105 20.23 -0.50 -8.12
C ASN A 105 20.05 -1.72 -9.04
N SER A 106 19.95 -2.94 -8.48
CA SER A 106 19.79 -4.22 -9.16
C SER A 106 18.36 -4.79 -9.12
N ARG A 107 17.31 -4.01 -8.77
CA ARG A 107 15.92 -4.51 -8.84
C ARG A 107 15.49 -4.57 -10.29
N ASP A 108 15.58 -5.75 -10.88
CA ASP A 108 15.11 -6.07 -12.23
C ASP A 108 13.66 -6.60 -12.25
N GLY A 109 13.01 -6.67 -11.07
CA GLY A 109 11.62 -7.10 -10.93
C GLY A 109 11.42 -8.61 -10.84
N TYR A 110 12.46 -9.41 -11.11
CA TYR A 110 12.36 -10.87 -11.05
C TYR A 110 12.68 -11.40 -9.63
N PRO A 111 12.17 -12.59 -9.26
CA PRO A 111 12.54 -13.21 -7.99
C PRO A 111 14.05 -13.41 -7.94
N GLY A 112 14.68 -13.16 -6.79
CA GLY A 112 16.14 -13.27 -6.66
C GLY A 112 16.74 -14.65 -6.99
N LYS A 113 15.88 -15.69 -7.10
CA LYS A 113 16.24 -17.03 -7.57
C LYS A 113 16.25 -17.16 -9.10
N MET A 114 15.54 -16.31 -9.84
CA MET A 114 15.48 -16.27 -11.32
C MET A 114 16.65 -15.46 -11.90
N LYS A 115 17.86 -15.97 -11.70
CA LYS A 115 19.09 -15.35 -12.20
C LYS A 115 19.36 -15.65 -13.68
N LYS A 116 18.78 -16.74 -14.21
CA LYS A 116 19.02 -17.16 -15.59
C LYS A 116 17.93 -16.62 -16.51
N ILE A 117 18.31 -16.16 -17.70
CA ILE A 117 17.39 -15.65 -18.73
C ILE A 117 16.29 -16.68 -19.03
N LYS A 118 16.63 -17.98 -19.11
CA LYS A 118 15.64 -19.04 -19.35
C LYS A 118 14.54 -19.10 -18.29
N ASP A 119 14.86 -18.82 -17.02
CA ASP A 119 13.90 -18.88 -15.92
C ASP A 119 12.94 -17.68 -15.99
N ARG A 120 13.46 -16.52 -16.46
CA ARG A 120 12.67 -15.31 -16.73
C ARG A 120 11.75 -15.49 -17.92
N ASN A 121 12.27 -16.02 -19.04
CA ASN A 121 11.45 -16.30 -20.23
C ASN A 121 10.34 -17.31 -19.91
N TYR A 122 10.63 -18.31 -19.07
CA TYR A 122 9.62 -19.25 -18.60
C TYR A 122 8.56 -18.56 -17.74
N PHE A 123 8.98 -17.69 -16.82
CA PHE A 123 8.05 -16.86 -16.04
C PHE A 123 7.19 -15.93 -16.91
N ASP A 124 7.80 -15.31 -17.92
CA ASP A 124 7.13 -14.38 -18.84
C ASP A 124 6.19 -15.11 -19.83
N SER A 125 6.32 -16.44 -19.95
CA SER A 125 5.43 -17.26 -20.79
C SER A 125 4.12 -17.67 -20.08
N TYR A 126 4.02 -17.55 -18.75
CA TYR A 126 2.76 -17.84 -18.06
C TYR A 126 1.67 -16.86 -18.48
N PRO A 127 0.45 -17.35 -18.78
CA PRO A 127 -0.71 -16.51 -18.99
C PRO A 127 -0.99 -15.62 -17.77
N LEU A 128 -1.19 -14.33 -18.00
CA LEU A 128 -1.39 -13.34 -16.93
C LEU A 128 -2.65 -13.57 -16.07
N ASP A 129 -3.64 -14.29 -16.58
CA ASP A 129 -4.87 -14.69 -15.89
C ASP A 129 -4.70 -15.90 -14.97
N THR A 130 -3.52 -16.54 -14.97
CA THR A 130 -3.24 -17.73 -14.14
C THR A 130 -2.27 -17.46 -12.99
N ILE A 131 -1.75 -16.23 -12.89
CA ILE A 131 -0.74 -15.86 -11.91
C ILE A 131 -1.35 -15.07 -10.76
N ASN A 132 -0.82 -15.28 -9.56
CA ASN A 132 -1.26 -14.54 -8.39
C ASN A 132 -0.88 -13.05 -8.46
N GLU A 133 -1.54 -12.24 -7.64
CA GLU A 133 -1.34 -10.79 -7.48
C GLU A 133 0.15 -10.38 -7.46
N LYS A 134 0.98 -11.04 -6.63
CA LYS A 134 2.41 -10.74 -6.52
C LYS A 134 3.14 -10.91 -7.86
N HIS A 135 2.91 -12.04 -8.54
CA HIS A 135 3.51 -12.31 -9.85
C HIS A 135 2.96 -11.36 -10.91
N LEU A 136 1.68 -10.99 -10.83
CA LEU A 136 1.06 -10.05 -11.75
C LEU A 136 1.68 -8.65 -11.61
N ALA A 137 1.87 -8.14 -10.38
CA ALA A 137 2.56 -6.88 -10.14
C ALA A 137 3.99 -6.91 -10.72
N MET A 138 4.71 -8.02 -10.54
CA MET A 138 6.01 -8.19 -11.16
C MET A 138 5.94 -8.15 -12.69
N ARG A 139 4.93 -8.77 -13.31
CA ARG A 139 4.75 -8.75 -14.78
C ARG A 139 4.46 -7.35 -15.30
N VAL A 140 3.67 -6.55 -14.59
CA VAL A 140 3.45 -5.12 -14.90
C VAL A 140 4.78 -4.35 -14.82
N PHE A 141 5.54 -4.58 -13.75
CA PHE A 141 6.84 -3.94 -13.57
C PHE A 141 7.86 -4.31 -14.67
N THR A 142 7.93 -5.59 -15.07
CA THR A 142 8.86 -6.06 -16.09
C THR A 142 8.43 -5.72 -17.51
N GLN A 143 7.13 -5.59 -17.78
CA GLN A 143 6.60 -5.12 -19.07
C GLN A 143 7.19 -3.76 -19.47
N CYS A 144 7.38 -2.86 -18.49
CA CYS A 144 7.99 -1.54 -18.70
C CYS A 144 9.52 -1.60 -18.92
N ARG A 145 10.16 -2.75 -18.67
CA ARG A 145 11.63 -2.90 -18.54
C ARG A 145 12.21 -4.00 -19.42
N LYS A 146 11.50 -4.40 -20.48
CA LYS A 146 12.01 -5.40 -21.46
C LYS A 146 13.30 -4.96 -22.17
N THR A 147 13.59 -3.65 -22.18
CA THR A 147 14.78 -3.04 -22.78
C THR A 147 15.51 -2.15 -21.77
N ASP A 148 16.72 -1.69 -22.11
CA ASP A 148 17.47 -0.74 -21.28
C ASP A 148 16.75 0.63 -21.13
N VAL A 149 15.77 0.90 -21.99
CA VAL A 149 14.89 2.07 -21.92
C VAL A 149 13.60 1.70 -21.21
N LEU A 150 13.21 2.49 -20.20
CA LEU A 150 11.93 2.36 -19.53
C LEU A 150 10.80 2.78 -20.47
N LYS A 151 9.81 1.90 -20.62
CA LYS A 151 8.62 2.14 -21.43
C LYS A 151 7.45 2.57 -20.55
N MET A 152 6.66 3.50 -21.08
CA MET A 152 5.40 3.94 -20.49
C MET A 152 4.28 2.96 -20.88
N ILE A 153 3.37 2.69 -19.95
CA ILE A 153 2.09 2.04 -20.23
C ILE A 153 1.05 3.14 -20.44
N PRO A 154 0.40 3.22 -21.62
CA PRO A 154 -0.65 4.21 -21.86
C PRO A 154 -1.73 4.13 -20.78
N GLY A 155 -2.11 5.29 -20.20
CA GLY A 155 -3.12 5.37 -19.14
C GLY A 155 -2.65 5.04 -17.72
N LEU A 156 -1.38 4.63 -17.53
CA LEU A 156 -0.78 4.37 -16.21
C LEU A 156 0.57 5.05 -15.99
N GLY A 157 1.31 5.35 -17.05
CA GLY A 157 2.60 6.02 -16.97
C GLY A 157 3.79 5.05 -16.87
N TYR A 158 4.88 5.53 -16.28
CA TYR A 158 6.10 4.77 -16.04
C TYR A 158 6.02 4.00 -14.72
N ILE A 159 6.28 2.70 -14.73
CA ILE A 159 6.38 1.92 -13.49
C ILE A 159 7.79 2.05 -12.91
N LEU A 160 7.90 2.82 -11.83
CA LEU A 160 9.17 3.19 -11.23
C LEU A 160 9.63 2.21 -10.16
N ASP A 161 8.74 1.64 -9.35
CA ASP A 161 9.11 0.66 -8.30
C ASP A 161 8.07 -0.45 -8.15
N TYR A 162 8.52 -1.55 -7.55
CA TYR A 162 7.71 -2.71 -7.17
C TYR A 162 8.07 -3.10 -5.73
N GLU A 163 7.06 -3.43 -4.93
CA GLU A 163 7.22 -3.68 -3.50
C GLU A 163 7.97 -2.52 -2.81
N MET A 164 7.51 -1.29 -3.03
CA MET A 164 8.08 -0.13 -2.33
C MET A 164 7.64 -0.18 -0.87
N PRO A 165 8.58 -0.10 0.09
CA PRO A 165 8.23 -0.15 1.50
C PRO A 165 7.49 1.12 1.93
N ILE A 166 6.28 0.97 2.44
CA ILE A 166 5.45 2.04 3.04
C ILE A 166 5.88 2.31 4.50
N GLY A 167 7.20 2.33 4.74
CA GLY A 167 7.97 1.37 5.56
C GLY A 167 7.77 1.29 7.08
N GLY A 168 8.68 0.64 7.84
CA GLY A 168 8.36 0.09 9.17
C GLY A 168 8.77 -1.38 9.39
N ARG A 169 9.31 -2.06 8.37
CA ARG A 169 10.12 -3.26 8.63
C ARG A 169 11.49 -2.87 9.13
N ASN A 170 11.65 -2.77 10.44
CA ASN A 170 12.93 -3.10 11.03
C ASN A 170 12.80 -3.31 12.54
N LYS A 171 13.27 -4.47 13.04
CA LYS A 171 13.80 -4.61 14.42
C LYS A 171 14.97 -3.64 14.71
N GLN A 172 15.32 -2.80 13.73
CA GLN A 172 16.37 -1.79 13.72
C GLN A 172 15.81 -0.38 13.56
N LEU A 173 14.48 -0.21 13.47
CA LEU A 173 13.90 1.11 13.23
C LEU A 173 13.89 1.94 14.50
N TYR A 174 13.78 1.33 15.68
CA TYR A 174 14.39 1.82 16.91
C TYR A 174 14.73 0.64 17.81
N LYS A 175 16.02 0.34 17.95
CA LYS A 175 16.51 -0.42 19.11
C LYS A 175 17.57 0.45 19.78
N ILE A 176 17.13 1.41 20.59
CA ILE A 176 17.98 1.90 21.67
C ILE A 176 18.29 0.65 22.49
N GLN A 177 19.55 0.22 22.51
CA GLN A 177 19.89 -0.97 23.29
C GLN A 177 19.59 -0.66 24.76
N SER A 178 19.11 -1.66 25.51
CA SER A 178 18.93 -1.54 26.96
C SER A 178 20.24 -1.06 27.60
N GLY A 179 20.32 0.23 27.94
CA GLY A 179 21.52 0.88 28.49
C GLY A 179 22.03 2.10 27.74
N GLU A 180 21.61 2.36 26.49
CA GLU A 180 21.94 3.62 25.80
C GLU A 180 21.06 4.75 26.36
N LYS A 181 21.68 5.74 27.02
CA LYS A 181 20.99 6.94 27.49
C LYS A 181 20.79 7.91 26.33
N TYR A 182 19.55 8.35 26.15
CA TYR A 182 19.18 9.43 25.25
C TYR A 182 19.87 10.73 25.67
N ASP A 183 20.44 11.46 24.71
CA ASP A 183 20.92 12.83 24.90
C ASP A 183 19.91 13.79 24.28
N SER A 184 19.15 14.49 25.13
CA SER A 184 18.16 15.49 24.73
C SER A 184 18.77 16.73 24.06
N THR A 185 20.10 16.82 23.96
CA THR A 185 20.81 17.94 23.34
C THR A 185 21.26 17.68 21.90
N ASP A 186 20.97 16.50 21.32
CA ASP A 186 21.27 16.20 19.92
C ASP A 186 20.35 17.01 18.97
N LEU A 187 20.89 18.13 18.48
CA LEU A 187 20.20 19.10 17.62
C LEU A 187 19.81 18.53 16.25
N ASN A 188 20.28 17.34 15.86
CA ASN A 188 19.92 16.69 14.60
C ASN A 188 18.52 16.03 14.62
N TYR A 189 17.84 16.03 15.77
CA TYR A 189 16.58 15.30 15.98
C TYR A 189 15.43 16.21 16.43
N ARG A 190 15.29 17.38 15.80
CA ARG A 190 14.40 18.47 16.26
C ARG A 190 12.89 18.26 16.06
N SER A 191 12.41 17.19 15.43
CA SER A 191 10.99 17.08 15.03
C SER A 191 10.35 15.69 15.15
N GLY A 192 10.98 14.73 15.83
CA GLY A 192 10.40 13.40 16.06
C GLY A 192 9.46 13.39 17.28
N VAL A 193 8.20 12.98 17.09
CA VAL A 193 7.27 12.74 18.21
C VAL A 193 7.81 11.61 19.10
N HIS A 194 7.90 11.89 20.39
CA HIS A 194 8.32 10.96 21.42
C HIS A 194 7.18 9.99 21.75
N ILE A 195 7.26 8.75 21.25
CA ILE A 195 6.49 7.64 21.83
C ILE A 195 7.50 6.71 22.51
N HIS A 196 7.39 6.54 23.83
CA HIS A 196 8.11 5.51 24.55
C HIS A 196 7.44 4.16 24.25
N ILE A 197 8.01 3.38 23.34
CA ILE A 197 7.32 2.18 22.85
C ILE A 197 8.10 0.92 23.23
N LYS A 198 7.75 0.37 24.40
CA LYS A 198 7.98 -1.05 24.68
C LYS A 198 7.01 -1.95 23.88
N ASP A 199 6.01 -1.35 23.21
CA ASP A 199 4.93 -2.06 22.49
C ASP A 199 4.82 -1.73 20.98
N SER A 200 5.70 -0.90 20.39
CA SER A 200 5.62 -0.51 18.96
C SER A 200 5.96 -1.62 17.99
N ASP A 201 6.79 -2.56 18.43
CA ASP A 201 7.32 -3.62 17.57
C ASP A 201 6.20 -4.51 17.01
N LYS A 202 5.00 -4.44 17.61
CA LYS A 202 3.79 -5.11 17.13
C LYS A 202 2.96 -4.20 16.23
N LEU A 203 2.74 -2.94 16.60
CA LEU A 203 1.82 -2.01 15.90
C LEU A 203 2.23 -1.68 14.45
N TYR A 204 3.53 -1.68 14.14
CA TYR A 204 4.05 -1.11 12.88
C TYR A 204 4.73 -2.12 11.96
N VAL A 205 4.21 -3.35 11.83
CA VAL A 205 4.63 -4.19 10.69
C VAL A 205 4.00 -3.61 9.44
N THR A 206 4.75 -2.81 8.70
CA THR A 206 4.26 -2.23 7.45
C THR A 206 4.44 -3.18 6.28
N GLY A 207 3.46 -3.08 5.38
CA GLY A 207 3.45 -3.77 4.10
C GLY A 207 4.46 -3.16 3.13
N ASN A 208 4.32 -3.56 1.88
CA ASN A 208 4.89 -2.86 0.74
C ASN A 208 3.70 -2.49 -0.14
N CYS A 209 3.72 -1.34 -0.81
CA CYS A 209 2.78 -1.15 -1.92
C CYS A 209 3.26 -1.98 -3.11
N ASP A 210 2.32 -2.48 -3.90
CA ASP A 210 2.66 -3.36 -5.01
C ASP A 210 3.50 -2.65 -6.06
N LEU A 211 3.01 -1.51 -6.54
CA LEU A 211 3.68 -0.73 -7.59
C LEU A 211 3.66 0.77 -7.28
N VAL A 212 4.63 1.47 -7.87
CA VAL A 212 4.64 2.93 -7.94
C VAL A 212 4.77 3.33 -9.39
N ALA A 213 3.76 4.04 -9.88
CA ALA A 213 3.79 4.62 -11.21
C ALA A 213 4.03 6.13 -11.17
N PHE A 214 4.42 6.69 -12.31
CA PHE A 214 4.56 8.12 -12.52
C PHE A 214 4.02 8.50 -13.89
N ASP A 215 3.06 9.42 -13.89
CA ASP A 215 2.38 9.93 -15.08
C ASP A 215 2.04 11.41 -14.85
N ASP A 216 2.19 12.27 -15.86
CA ASP A 216 1.81 13.69 -15.81
C ASP A 216 2.19 14.44 -14.51
N ASN A 217 3.45 14.31 -14.07
CA ASN A 217 3.97 14.93 -12.85
C ASN A 217 3.27 14.49 -11.54
N GLN A 218 2.68 13.30 -11.55
CA GLN A 218 1.98 12.70 -10.42
C GLN A 218 2.49 11.27 -10.17
N PHE A 219 2.85 10.98 -8.92
CA PHE A 219 3.07 9.60 -8.49
C PHE A 219 1.75 8.92 -8.15
N ILE A 220 1.68 7.64 -8.48
CA ILE A 220 0.52 6.80 -8.21
C ILE A 220 0.99 5.60 -7.39
N VAL A 221 0.50 5.49 -6.15
CA VAL A 221 0.65 4.28 -5.33
C VAL A 221 -0.42 3.30 -5.77
N LEU A 222 0.01 2.15 -6.25
CA LEU A 222 -0.88 1.14 -6.81
C LEU A 222 -0.98 -0.06 -5.87
N GLU A 223 -2.22 -0.46 -5.60
CA GLU A 223 -2.58 -1.75 -5.00
C GLU A 223 -3.16 -2.62 -6.10
N LEU A 224 -2.53 -3.74 -6.41
CA LEU A 224 -2.98 -4.60 -7.49
C LEU A 224 -3.99 -5.62 -6.96
N LYS A 225 -4.95 -6.02 -7.79
CA LYS A 225 -5.72 -7.25 -7.59
C LYS A 225 -5.62 -8.14 -8.82
N ASP A 226 -5.52 -9.44 -8.60
CA ASP A 226 -5.51 -10.42 -9.69
C ASP A 226 -6.92 -10.63 -10.28
N THR A 227 -6.99 -11.40 -11.36
CA THR A 227 -8.20 -11.58 -12.17
C THR A 227 -9.33 -12.27 -11.41
N ASP A 228 -8.98 -13.10 -10.42
CA ASP A 228 -9.89 -13.95 -9.65
C ASP A 228 -10.17 -13.39 -8.24
N SER A 229 -9.82 -12.13 -7.98
CA SER A 229 -10.03 -11.51 -6.67
C SER A 229 -11.52 -11.47 -6.32
N SER A 230 -11.89 -12.19 -5.27
CA SER A 230 -13.24 -12.20 -4.68
C SER A 230 -13.42 -11.15 -3.58
N GLU A 231 -12.41 -10.31 -3.35
CA GLU A 231 -12.44 -9.30 -2.30
C GLU A 231 -13.36 -8.14 -2.70
N PRO A 232 -14.21 -7.62 -1.79
CA PRO A 232 -15.00 -6.43 -2.07
C PRO A 232 -14.11 -5.24 -2.45
N ILE A 233 -14.53 -4.43 -3.42
CA ILE A 233 -13.71 -3.34 -3.96
C ILE A 233 -13.32 -2.31 -2.90
N ILE A 234 -14.19 -2.09 -1.89
CA ILE A 234 -13.89 -1.19 -0.77
C ILE A 234 -12.59 -1.56 -0.05
N ARG A 235 -12.22 -2.85 -0.03
CA ARG A 235 -10.95 -3.27 0.56
C ARG A 235 -9.77 -2.73 -0.24
N ALA A 236 -9.78 -2.89 -1.55
CA ALA A 236 -8.70 -2.41 -2.42
C ALA A 236 -8.57 -0.88 -2.34
N ILE A 237 -9.68 -0.16 -2.23
CA ILE A 237 -9.72 1.31 -2.03
C ILE A 237 -9.05 1.68 -0.69
N LEU A 238 -9.44 1.04 0.41
CA LEU A 238 -8.90 1.33 1.74
C LEU A 238 -7.42 0.95 1.86
N GLU A 239 -6.99 -0.13 1.21
CA GLU A 239 -5.58 -0.56 1.19
C GLU A 239 -4.71 0.45 0.44
N ALA A 240 -5.12 0.86 -0.77
CA ALA A 240 -4.45 1.91 -1.53
C ALA A 240 -4.40 3.24 -0.75
N TYR A 241 -5.52 3.65 -0.15
CA TYR A 241 -5.59 4.85 0.69
C TYR A 241 -4.60 4.77 1.86
N THR A 242 -4.61 3.68 2.62
CA THR A 242 -3.67 3.47 3.73
C THR A 242 -2.24 3.58 3.25
N TYR A 243 -1.88 2.98 2.12
CA TYR A 243 -0.52 3.00 1.62
C TYR A 243 -0.05 4.41 1.29
N LYS A 244 -0.89 5.23 0.67
CA LYS A 244 -0.61 6.67 0.46
C LYS A 244 -0.43 7.42 1.77
N GLN A 245 -1.29 7.18 2.77
CA GLN A 245 -1.21 7.87 4.07
C GLN A 245 0.04 7.48 4.87
N LEU A 246 0.44 6.21 4.80
CA LEU A 246 1.62 5.71 5.50
C LEU A 246 2.92 6.00 4.75
N LEU A 247 2.89 6.26 3.45
CA LEU A 247 4.10 6.51 2.70
C LEU A 247 4.70 7.89 3.04
N ASN A 248 6.01 7.92 3.30
CA ASN A 248 6.76 9.17 3.30
C ASN A 248 7.03 9.62 1.86
N THR A 249 6.07 10.36 1.31
CA THR A 249 6.05 10.77 -0.11
C THR A 249 7.23 11.65 -0.51
N SER A 250 7.64 12.58 0.35
CA SER A 250 8.79 13.47 0.11
C SER A 250 10.08 12.66 -0.05
N GLN A 251 10.31 11.73 0.86
CA GLN A 251 11.51 10.91 0.87
C GLN A 251 11.48 9.86 -0.25
N ALA A 252 10.31 9.25 -0.53
CA ALA A 252 10.12 8.36 -1.67
C ALA A 252 10.42 9.08 -2.99
N ALA A 253 9.91 10.29 -3.19
CA ALA A 253 10.17 11.10 -4.38
C ALA A 253 11.66 11.41 -4.56
N LYS A 254 12.35 11.86 -3.50
CA LYS A 254 13.81 12.12 -3.51
C LYS A 254 14.59 10.91 -4.00
N TRP A 255 14.16 9.72 -3.60
CA TRP A 255 14.84 8.48 -3.92
C TRP A 255 14.53 7.97 -5.32
N LEU A 256 13.27 7.98 -5.72
CA LEU A 256 12.90 7.65 -7.10
C LEU A 256 13.61 8.60 -8.08
N ARG A 257 13.71 9.89 -7.75
CA ARG A 257 14.45 10.89 -8.54
C ARG A 257 15.91 10.53 -8.74
N LYS A 258 16.58 9.99 -7.72
CA LYS A 258 17.98 9.54 -7.81
C LYS A 258 18.17 8.43 -8.85
N HIS A 259 17.16 7.59 -9.06
CA HIS A 259 17.20 6.45 -9.97
C HIS A 259 16.55 6.71 -11.33
N TYR A 260 15.72 7.74 -11.46
CA TYR A 260 14.91 8.07 -12.65
C TYR A 260 14.95 9.56 -12.98
N MET A 261 16.13 10.17 -12.91
CA MET A 261 16.31 11.61 -13.09
C MET A 261 15.82 12.09 -14.46
N GLU A 262 16.01 11.27 -15.48
CA GLU A 262 15.59 11.51 -16.86
C GLU A 262 14.06 11.57 -17.04
N ILE A 263 13.30 10.92 -16.15
CA ILE A 263 11.83 10.90 -16.16
C ILE A 263 11.28 11.99 -15.24
N LEU A 264 11.89 12.14 -14.07
CA LEU A 264 11.37 12.95 -12.96
C LEU A 264 11.87 14.41 -13.03
N GLY A 265 13.07 14.66 -13.55
CA GLY A 265 13.68 15.99 -13.59
C GLY A 265 14.21 16.47 -12.23
N ASN A 266 14.62 17.75 -12.14
CA ASN A 266 15.35 18.29 -10.99
C ASN A 266 14.51 19.08 -9.97
N ASP A 267 13.36 19.66 -10.35
CA ASP A 267 12.75 20.74 -9.55
C ASP A 267 11.21 20.80 -9.64
N THR A 268 10.59 19.62 -9.50
CA THR A 268 9.14 19.44 -9.54
C THR A 268 8.65 19.04 -8.16
N GLU A 269 7.72 19.84 -7.63
CA GLU A 269 6.80 19.38 -6.60
C GLU A 269 5.88 18.34 -7.25
N TYR A 270 5.82 17.16 -6.63
CA TYR A 270 5.03 16.04 -7.15
C TYR A 270 3.78 15.85 -6.31
N SER A 271 2.65 15.69 -6.99
CA SER A 271 1.45 15.20 -6.34
C SER A 271 1.49 13.69 -6.20
N TRP A 272 0.78 13.15 -5.20
CA TRP A 272 0.65 11.73 -4.95
C TRP A 272 -0.81 11.36 -4.86
N ARG A 273 -1.23 10.35 -5.61
CA ARG A 273 -2.54 9.69 -5.45
C ARG A 273 -2.37 8.20 -5.22
N ALA A 274 -3.45 7.56 -4.78
CA ALA A 274 -3.52 6.11 -4.67
C ALA A 274 -4.58 5.59 -5.63
N ALA A 275 -4.39 4.38 -6.14
CA ALA A 275 -5.39 3.71 -6.94
C ALA A 275 -5.28 2.20 -6.77
N PRO A 276 -6.40 1.49 -6.60
CA PRO A 276 -6.42 0.08 -6.89
C PRO A 276 -6.31 -0.13 -8.41
N LEU A 277 -5.49 -1.09 -8.83
CA LEU A 277 -5.33 -1.53 -10.21
C LEU A 277 -6.07 -2.87 -10.37
N LEU A 278 -7.23 -2.81 -11.02
CA LEU A 278 -8.26 -3.86 -10.95
C LEU A 278 -8.59 -4.44 -12.33
N TYR A 279 -8.92 -5.72 -12.38
CA TYR A 279 -9.27 -6.40 -13.62
C TYR A 279 -10.69 -6.04 -14.09
N ILE A 280 -10.81 -5.58 -15.33
CA ILE A 280 -12.07 -5.06 -15.88
C ILE A 280 -13.16 -6.13 -16.07
N LYS A 281 -12.80 -7.42 -16.13
CA LYS A 281 -13.78 -8.51 -16.24
C LYS A 281 -14.04 -9.21 -14.90
N GLY A 282 -13.41 -8.73 -13.82
CA GLY A 282 -13.52 -9.30 -12.47
C GLY A 282 -14.77 -8.85 -11.71
N ASP A 283 -15.00 -9.44 -10.54
CA ASP A 283 -16.17 -9.17 -9.72
C ASP A 283 -16.20 -7.74 -9.16
N GLN A 284 -15.03 -7.16 -8.87
CA GLN A 284 -14.90 -5.77 -8.42
C GLN A 284 -15.35 -4.76 -9.49
N HIS A 285 -15.15 -5.07 -10.79
CA HIS A 285 -15.67 -4.22 -11.87
C HIS A 285 -17.20 -4.23 -11.89
N LYS A 286 -17.81 -5.41 -11.73
CA LYS A 286 -19.27 -5.54 -11.63
C LYS A 286 -19.80 -4.80 -10.40
N GLU A 287 -19.15 -4.95 -9.24
CA GLU A 287 -19.51 -4.24 -8.01
C GLU A 287 -19.47 -2.71 -8.21
N TYR A 288 -18.42 -2.20 -8.86
CA TYR A 288 -18.26 -0.78 -9.14
C TYR A 288 -19.27 -0.27 -10.19
N ALA A 289 -19.58 -1.06 -11.21
CA ALA A 289 -20.58 -0.73 -12.23
C ALA A 289 -22.01 -0.74 -11.66
N ASP A 290 -22.32 -1.71 -10.78
CA ASP A 290 -23.59 -1.81 -10.07
C ASP A 290 -23.78 -0.69 -9.03
N ALA A 291 -22.68 -0.08 -8.58
CA ALA A 291 -22.70 1.06 -7.69
C ALA A 291 -23.36 2.24 -8.41
N LYS A 292 -24.63 2.50 -8.09
CA LYS A 292 -25.39 3.65 -8.63
C LYS A 292 -24.58 4.96 -8.48
N LYS A 293 -24.84 5.95 -9.35
CA LYS A 293 -24.17 7.26 -9.35
C LYS A 293 -24.09 8.00 -7.99
N ASN A 294 -24.83 7.57 -6.97
CA ASN A 294 -24.87 8.14 -5.62
C ASN A 294 -24.64 7.10 -4.49
N SER A 295 -23.99 5.97 -4.78
CA SER A 295 -23.65 4.98 -3.76
C SER A 295 -22.65 5.55 -2.73
N ALA A 296 -22.69 5.00 -1.51
CA ALA A 296 -21.73 5.34 -0.46
C ALA A 296 -20.29 5.02 -0.91
N LEU A 297 -20.09 3.91 -1.61
CA LEU A 297 -18.80 3.52 -2.17
C LEU A 297 -18.23 4.61 -3.09
N LYS A 298 -19.01 5.10 -4.07
CA LYS A 298 -18.54 6.10 -5.02
C LYS A 298 -18.18 7.41 -4.33
N LYS A 299 -19.04 7.90 -3.43
CA LYS A 299 -18.76 9.09 -2.63
C LYS A 299 -17.49 8.92 -1.81
N LEU A 300 -17.31 7.76 -1.19
CA LEU A 300 -16.11 7.48 -0.40
C LEU A 300 -14.84 7.46 -1.28
N THR A 301 -14.89 6.89 -2.49
CA THR A 301 -13.73 6.95 -3.42
C THR A 301 -13.36 8.37 -3.82
N GLU A 302 -14.35 9.26 -3.95
CA GLU A 302 -14.15 10.67 -4.27
C GLU A 302 -13.56 11.43 -3.08
N GLU A 303 -14.11 11.25 -1.87
CA GLU A 303 -13.61 11.85 -0.62
C GLU A 303 -12.19 11.41 -0.28
N LEU A 304 -11.85 10.14 -0.53
CA LEU A 304 -10.51 9.59 -0.28
C LEU A 304 -9.49 9.98 -1.38
N ASP A 305 -9.95 10.51 -2.51
CA ASP A 305 -9.15 10.69 -3.73
C ASP A 305 -8.44 9.38 -4.15
N VAL A 306 -9.22 8.30 -4.23
CA VAL A 306 -8.77 6.95 -4.61
C VAL A 306 -9.67 6.41 -5.71
N LYS A 307 -9.30 6.68 -6.97
CA LYS A 307 -10.03 6.21 -8.15
C LYS A 307 -9.40 4.91 -8.69
N PRO A 308 -10.19 3.84 -8.91
CA PRO A 308 -9.67 2.63 -9.55
C PRO A 308 -9.11 2.90 -10.94
N ILE A 309 -8.04 2.18 -11.28
CA ILE A 309 -7.53 2.06 -12.65
C ILE A 309 -7.87 0.65 -13.12
N TRP A 310 -8.44 0.54 -14.31
CA TRP A 310 -8.89 -0.73 -14.84
C TRP A 310 -7.92 -1.25 -15.87
N TYR A 311 -7.58 -2.53 -15.74
CA TYR A 311 -6.74 -3.21 -16.69
C TYR A 311 -7.47 -4.40 -17.33
N ASP A 312 -7.04 -4.72 -18.53
CA ASP A 312 -7.37 -5.95 -19.24
C ASP A 312 -6.08 -6.68 -19.62
N ILE A 313 -6.21 -7.92 -20.07
CA ILE A 313 -5.10 -8.73 -20.54
C ILE A 313 -5.19 -8.81 -22.06
N ASP A 314 -4.14 -8.36 -22.75
CA ASP A 314 -3.92 -8.71 -24.14
C ASP A 314 -3.36 -10.13 -24.17
N ALA A 315 -4.20 -11.08 -24.54
CA ALA A 315 -3.84 -12.50 -24.58
C ALA A 315 -2.79 -12.82 -25.64
N ASP A 316 -2.77 -12.08 -26.76
CA ASP A 316 -1.84 -12.30 -27.85
C ASP A 316 -0.44 -11.78 -27.49
N ALA A 317 -0.38 -10.61 -26.85
CA ALA A 317 0.88 -10.03 -26.38
C ALA A 317 1.33 -10.58 -25.02
N ASN A 318 0.43 -11.24 -24.27
CA ASN A 318 0.59 -11.61 -22.87
C ASN A 318 1.04 -10.42 -21.99
N GLU A 319 0.37 -9.30 -22.18
CA GLU A 319 0.65 -7.99 -21.58
C GLU A 319 -0.60 -7.40 -20.92
N ILE A 320 -0.38 -6.57 -19.90
CA ILE A 320 -1.46 -5.77 -19.33
C ILE A 320 -1.68 -4.54 -20.20
N VAL A 321 -2.94 -4.25 -20.48
CA VAL A 321 -3.40 -3.01 -21.14
C VAL A 321 -4.34 -2.26 -20.21
N ILE A 322 -4.22 -0.93 -20.17
CA ILE A 322 -5.07 -0.09 -19.33
C ILE A 322 -6.27 0.35 -20.16
N ARG A 323 -7.44 0.29 -19.54
CA ARG A 323 -8.71 0.68 -20.15
C ARG A 323 -9.07 2.08 -19.66
N THR A 324 -8.97 3.05 -20.56
CA THR A 324 -9.26 4.48 -20.29
C THR A 324 -10.69 4.88 -20.62
N ASP A 325 -11.42 4.04 -21.36
CA ASP A 325 -12.63 4.45 -22.08
C ASP A 325 -13.94 4.05 -21.39
N GLU A 326 -13.89 3.48 -20.17
CA GLU A 326 -15.06 2.85 -19.53
C GLU A 326 -15.67 3.61 -18.33
N PHE A 327 -15.52 4.95 -18.22
CA PHE A 327 -16.22 5.77 -17.20
C PHE A 327 -16.84 7.07 -17.70
#